data_AF-U1LSZ1-F1
#
_entry.id   AF-U1LSZ1-F1
#
_cell.length_a   1.000
_cell.length_b   1.000
_cell.length_c   1.000
_cell.angle_alpha   90.00
_cell.angle_beta   90.00
_cell.angle_gamma   90.00
#
_symmetry.space_group_name_H-M   'P 1'
#
loop_
_entity.id
_entity.type
_entity.pdbx_description
1 polymer ?
#
loop_
_entity_poly.entity_id
_entity_poly.type
_entity_poly.pdbx_seq_one_letter_code
_entity_poly.pdbx_strand_id
1 'polypeptide(L)'
;MWHAARHGTGAELVDPTTASVAPAWDAIERMLEVASSALEAAGDRARVASFAERVRASGTGADRQRAALAEGLPALAALLRDSFAG
;
A
#
# COMPACT_ATOMS: atom_id res chain seq x y z
N MET A 1 -15.33 4.30 0.66
CA MET A 1 -14.64 4.18 1.97
C MET A 1 -13.73 2.96 1.87
N TRP A 2 -12.45 3.17 1.56
CA TRP A 2 -11.48 2.10 1.35
C TRP A 2 -11.19 1.44 2.71
N HIS A 3 -11.56 0.17 2.86
CA HIS A 3 -11.32 -0.63 4.07
C HIS A 3 -9.83 -0.70 4.50
N ALA A 4 -8.93 -0.19 3.65
CA ALA A 4 -7.47 -0.15 3.82
C ALA A 4 -6.96 0.78 4.94
N ALA A 5 -7.80 1.61 5.56
CA ALA A 5 -7.35 2.50 6.63
C ALA A 5 -7.14 1.81 7.99
N ARG A 6 -7.63 0.57 8.21
CA ARG A 6 -7.79 0.04 9.59
C ARG A 6 -6.97 -1.19 9.97
N HIS A 7 -6.47 -1.99 9.04
CA HIS A 7 -5.83 -3.24 9.41
C HIS A 7 -4.54 -3.39 8.61
N GLY A 8 -3.41 -3.33 9.32
CA GLY A 8 -2.07 -3.48 8.75
C GLY A 8 -1.88 -4.81 8.03
N THR A 9 -0.65 -5.09 7.62
CA THR A 9 -0.23 -6.19 6.73
C THR A 9 -0.64 -7.63 7.12
N GLY A 10 -1.37 -7.85 8.23
CA GLY A 10 -2.00 -9.11 8.64
C GLY A 10 -3.53 -9.16 8.50
N ALA A 11 -4.14 -8.21 7.80
CA ALA A 11 -5.59 -8.11 7.64
C ALA A 11 -6.15 -9.01 6.55
N GLU A 12 -7.38 -9.48 6.74
CA GLU A 12 -8.18 -10.02 5.64
C GLU A 12 -8.77 -8.88 4.80
N LEU A 13 -8.82 -9.05 3.47
CA LEU A 13 -9.48 -8.16 2.52
C LEU A 13 -10.54 -8.91 1.72
N VAL A 14 -11.57 -8.19 1.28
CA VAL A 14 -12.46 -8.71 0.25
C VAL A 14 -11.71 -8.70 -1.08
N ASP A 15 -11.54 -9.87 -1.66
CA ASP A 15 -11.01 -10.06 -3.00
C ASP A 15 -12.12 -9.74 -4.03
N PRO A 16 -11.96 -8.67 -4.84
CA PRO A 16 -12.97 -8.27 -5.81
C PRO A 16 -13.05 -9.23 -7.01
N THR A 17 -12.09 -10.14 -7.17
CA THR A 17 -12.06 -11.11 -8.28
C THR A 17 -12.86 -12.38 -7.96
N THR A 18 -12.95 -12.75 -6.68
CA THR A 18 -13.67 -13.94 -6.20
C THR A 18 -14.91 -13.61 -5.37
N ALA A 19 -15.09 -12.34 -5.00
CA ALA A 19 -16.10 -11.87 -4.05
C ALA A 19 -16.03 -12.57 -2.68
N SER A 20 -14.83 -12.98 -2.25
CA SER A 20 -14.58 -13.67 -0.97
C SER A 20 -13.57 -12.94 -0.11
N VAL A 21 -13.55 -13.25 1.18
CA VAL A 21 -12.49 -12.78 2.09
C VAL A 21 -11.21 -13.60 1.85
N ALA A 22 -10.07 -12.92 1.74
CA ALA A 22 -8.76 -13.52 1.53
C ALA A 22 -7.69 -12.74 2.33
N PRO A 23 -6.50 -13.33 2.58
CA PRO A 23 -5.36 -12.58 3.07
C PRO A 23 -5.11 -11.34 2.20
N ALA A 24 -4.85 -10.18 2.83
CA ALA A 24 -4.72 -8.91 2.11
C ALA A 24 -3.75 -8.98 0.93
N TRP A 25 -2.60 -9.63 1.14
CA TRP A 25 -1.57 -9.71 0.11
C TRP A 25 -1.97 -10.58 -1.07
N ASP A 26 -2.66 -11.69 -0.84
CA ASP A 26 -3.17 -12.53 -1.91
C ASP A 26 -4.20 -11.77 -2.77
N ALA A 27 -5.08 -10.99 -2.14
CA ALA A 27 -6.04 -10.14 -2.84
C ALA A 27 -5.34 -9.02 -3.63
N ILE A 28 -4.30 -8.39 -3.05
CA ILE A 28 -3.50 -7.36 -3.73
C ILE A 28 -2.75 -7.94 -4.93
N GLU A 29 -2.13 -9.10 -4.79
CA GLU A 29 -1.43 -9.77 -5.89
C GLU A 29 -2.38 -10.08 -7.05
N ARG A 30 -3.59 -10.58 -6.77
CA ARG A 30 -4.62 -10.79 -7.81
C ARG A 30 -5.09 -9.50 -8.47
N MET A 31 -5.29 -8.43 -7.71
CA MET A 31 -5.64 -7.12 -8.29
C MET A 31 -4.53 -6.58 -9.21
N LEU A 32 -3.26 -6.76 -8.84
CA LEU A 32 -2.13 -6.36 -9.67
C LEU A 32 -2.04 -7.17 -10.96
N GLU A 33 -2.33 -8.47 -10.90
CA GLU A 33 -2.38 -9.33 -12.08
C GLU A 33 -3.47 -8.87 -13.05
N VAL A 34 -4.69 -8.62 -12.53
CA VAL A 34 -5.81 -8.09 -13.34
C VAL A 34 -5.47 -6.73 -13.96
N ALA A 35 -4.73 -5.88 -13.26
CA ALA A 35 -4.32 -4.57 -13.75
C ALA A 35 -3.09 -4.59 -14.68
N SER A 36 -2.41 -5.73 -14.87
CA SER A 36 -1.08 -5.77 -15.50
C SER A 36 -1.07 -5.14 -16.90
N SER A 37 -2.04 -5.48 -17.75
CA SER A 37 -2.11 -4.95 -19.12
C SER A 37 -2.34 -3.43 -19.17
N ALA A 38 -3.19 -2.91 -18.28
CA ALA A 38 -3.44 -1.47 -18.18
C ALA A 38 -2.20 -0.73 -17.64
N LEU A 39 -1.51 -1.32 -16.67
CA LEU A 39 -0.27 -0.77 -16.12
C LEU A 39 0.88 -0.82 -17.13
N GLU A 40 0.96 -1.85 -17.97
CA GLU A 40 1.92 -1.93 -19.06
C GLU A 40 1.64 -0.87 -20.13
N ALA A 41 0.39 -0.70 -20.54
CA ALA A 41 -0.01 0.33 -21.49
C ALA A 41 0.27 1.75 -20.98
N ALA A 42 0.18 1.97 -19.66
CA ALA A 42 0.54 3.24 -19.02
C ALA A 42 2.04 3.41 -18.73
N GLY A 43 2.85 2.35 -18.88
CA GLY A 43 4.27 2.35 -18.49
C GLY A 43 4.52 2.29 -16.98
N ASP A 44 3.50 2.00 -16.17
CA ASP A 44 3.53 2.06 -14.71
C ASP A 44 3.78 0.71 -14.02
N ARG A 45 3.80 -0.40 -14.77
CA ARG A 45 3.88 -1.77 -14.21
C ARG A 45 5.02 -1.97 -13.23
N ALA A 46 6.23 -1.51 -13.56
CA ALA A 46 7.40 -1.65 -12.70
C ALA A 46 7.32 -0.75 -11.45
N ARG A 47 6.81 0.47 -11.62
CA ARG A 47 6.63 1.45 -10.53
C ARG A 47 5.65 0.92 -9.47
N VAL A 48 4.51 0.39 -9.93
CA VAL A 48 3.47 -0.14 -9.05
C VAL A 48 3.94 -1.41 -8.34
N ALA A 49 4.63 -2.34 -9.03
CA ALA A 49 5.18 -3.54 -8.39
C ALA A 49 6.16 -3.18 -7.27
N SER A 50 7.11 -2.29 -7.57
CA SER A 50 8.10 -1.81 -6.60
C SER A 50 7.44 -1.13 -5.40
N PHE A 51 6.35 -0.40 -5.61
CA PHE A 51 5.59 0.22 -4.53
C PHE A 51 4.91 -0.84 -3.64
N ALA A 52 4.26 -1.83 -4.23
CA ALA A 52 3.60 -2.91 -3.51
C ALA A 52 4.61 -3.71 -2.64
N GLU A 53 5.77 -4.06 -3.20
CA GLU A 53 6.85 -4.73 -2.46
C GLU A 53 7.32 -3.92 -1.24
N ARG A 54 7.51 -2.60 -1.41
CA ARG A 54 7.88 -1.72 -0.28
C ARG A 54 6.80 -1.69 0.79
N VAL A 55 5.53 -1.64 0.41
CA VAL A 55 4.42 -1.66 1.37
C VAL A 55 4.35 -3.02 2.10
N ARG A 56 4.68 -4.12 1.42
CA ARG A 56 4.77 -5.45 2.05
C ARG A 56 5.89 -5.54 3.08
N ALA A 57 7.07 -5.01 2.75
CA ALA A 57 8.24 -5.08 3.61
C ALA A 57 8.20 -4.08 4.78
N SER A 58 7.69 -2.87 4.54
CA SER A 58 7.85 -1.75 5.48
C SER A 58 6.54 -1.17 6.00
N GLY A 59 5.40 -1.76 5.65
CA GLY A 59 4.08 -1.24 6.01
C GLY A 59 3.64 -0.05 5.16
N THR A 60 2.43 0.42 5.41
CA THR A 60 1.77 1.49 4.66
C THR A 60 2.34 2.88 4.99
N GLY A 61 1.99 3.89 4.19
CA GLY A 61 2.30 5.28 4.53
C GLY A 61 1.72 5.70 5.88
N ALA A 62 0.54 5.20 6.24
CA ALA A 62 -0.08 5.45 7.54
C ALA A 62 0.69 4.77 8.69
N ASP A 63 1.25 3.57 8.47
CA ASP A 63 2.12 2.91 9.45
C ASP A 63 3.37 3.75 9.71
N ARG A 64 4.00 4.25 8.64
CA ARG A 64 5.16 5.15 8.75
C ARG A 64 4.82 6.46 9.46
N GLN A 65 3.68 7.06 9.14
CA GLN A 65 3.22 8.29 9.80
C GLN A 65 2.91 8.07 11.29
N ARG A 66 2.31 6.93 11.66
CA ARG A 66 2.07 6.57 13.08
C ARG A 66 3.38 6.34 13.82
N ALA A 67 4.35 5.66 13.21
CA ALA A 67 5.68 5.46 13.79
C ALA A 67 6.39 6.80 14.02
N ALA A 68 6.42 7.69 13.02
CA ALA A 68 7.02 9.01 13.15
C ALA A 68 6.30 9.88 14.18
N LEU A 69 4.97 9.80 14.29
CA LEU A 69 4.21 10.52 15.31
C LEU A 69 4.54 10.04 16.73
N ALA A 70 4.85 8.75 16.92
CA ALA A 70 5.29 8.23 18.22
C ALA A 70 6.63 8.84 18.66
N GLU A 71 7.45 9.30 17.72
CA GLU A 71 8.70 10.04 17.96
C GLU A 71 8.47 11.56 18.10
N GLY A 72 7.28 12.04 17.76
CA GLY A 72 6.83 13.42 17.96
C GLY A 72 6.48 14.16 16.66
N LEU A 73 5.81 15.32 16.82
CA LEU A 73 5.38 16.16 15.70
C LEU A 73 6.52 16.59 14.74
N PRO A 74 7.76 16.89 15.21
CA PRO A 74 8.86 17.22 14.30
C PRO A 74 9.24 16.07 13.36
N ALA A 75 9.24 14.82 13.85
CA ALA A 75 9.56 13.64 13.06
C ALA A 75 8.50 13.37 11.98
N LEU A 76 7.21 13.52 12.33
CA LEU A 76 6.13 13.45 11.35
C LEU A 76 6.23 14.54 10.28
N ALA A 77 6.55 15.78 10.67
CA ALA A 77 6.70 16.89 9.73
C ALA A 77 7.88 16.68 8.76
N ALA A 78 8.99 16.09 9.22
CA ALA A 78 10.10 15.70 8.37
C ALA A 78 9.68 14.63 7.34
N LEU A 79 9.04 13.55 7.80
CA LEU A 79 8.54 12.47 6.93
C LEU A 79 7.62 12.99 5.81
N LEU A 80 6.69 13.90 6.15
CA LEU A 80 5.76 14.46 5.17
C LEU A 80 6.46 15.33 4.14
N ARG A 81 7.45 16.15 4.55
CA ARG A 81 8.24 16.94 3.59
C ARG A 81 8.97 16.04 2.58
N ASP A 82 9.63 14.99 3.07
CA ASP A 82 10.40 14.08 2.22
C ASP A 82 9.49 13.28 1.29
N SER A 83 8.26 12.97 1.71
CA SER A 83 7.28 12.23 0.91
C SER A 83 6.66 13.03 -0.23
N PHE A 84 6.71 14.37 -0.18
CA PHE A 84 6.16 15.27 -1.21
C PHE A 84 7.23 16.01 -2.02
N ALA A 85 8.51 15.86 -1.67
CA ALA A 85 9.63 16.45 -2.39
C ALA A 85 10.16 15.55 -3.53
N GLY A 86 9.52 14.40 -3.79
CA GLY A 86 9.92 13.41 -4.80
C GLY A 86 8.96 13.29 -5.97
#